data_AF-A5ZN11-F1
#
_entry.id   AF-A5ZN11-F1
#
_cell.length_a   1.000
_cell.length_b   1.000
_cell.length_c   1.000
_cell.angle_alpha   90.00
_cell.angle_beta   90.00
_cell.angle_gamma   90.00
#
_symmetry.space_group_name_H-M   'P 1'
#
loop_
_entity.id
_entity.type
_entity.pdbx_description
1 polymer ?
#
loop_
_entity_poly.entity_id
_entity_poly.type
_entity_poly.pdbx_seq_one_letter_code
_entity_poly.pdbx_strand_id
1 'polypeptide(L)'
;MEKKGMIADRCEINRRVRADNRILRELKTQIKKLVQAVEKSIPVIAETLEAIRNHMIFTQYHLLHNEMQKEVIHDWMQHFRPILNKYDTIKKKLKAKVTEKKELNVQKSKTSILNPFQHIKLNQQLTTVTEEIEELKSAKEQLLFQAECSTEKDMASLSRKYDQMDKNLDILDSQDMALKEQLEKDAVAFQEEKLRPKPEQYTELLDARIQIRPTFREKLIEQLKGTFGEYYDYHYRDIATHEVDDLNMEDPYSFSHRTWELEYQRKQELQKKHPVQSRQKSHNTEL
;
A
#
# COMPACT_ATOMS: atom_id res chain seq x y z
N MET A 1 -54.15 -51.16 37.51
CA MET A 1 -52.94 -50.32 37.40
C MET A 1 -53.19 -49.22 36.37
N GLU A 2 -53.77 -48.12 36.85
CA GLU A 2 -53.60 -46.72 36.40
C GLU A 2 -53.28 -46.44 34.92
N LYS A 3 -54.30 -46.44 34.05
CA LYS A 3 -54.24 -45.88 32.69
C LYS A 3 -54.79 -44.44 32.58
N LYS A 4 -55.18 -43.80 33.69
CA LYS A 4 -55.89 -42.51 33.67
C LYS A 4 -55.04 -41.27 34.06
N GLY A 5 -53.87 -41.44 34.68
CA GLY A 5 -52.97 -40.34 35.06
C GLY A 5 -51.97 -39.96 33.96
N MET A 6 -51.30 -40.95 33.35
CA MET A 6 -50.21 -40.71 32.39
C MET A 6 -50.61 -39.98 31.10
N ILE A 7 -51.86 -40.09 30.64
CA ILE A 7 -52.34 -39.39 29.43
C ILE A 7 -52.65 -37.91 29.73
N ALA A 8 -53.20 -37.63 30.92
CA ALA A 8 -53.46 -36.25 31.37
C ALA A 8 -52.15 -35.50 31.57
N ASP A 9 -51.17 -36.13 32.24
CA ASP A 9 -49.83 -35.56 32.46
C ASP A 9 -49.09 -35.33 31.14
N ARG A 10 -49.20 -36.24 30.16
CA ARG A 10 -48.57 -36.06 28.83
C ARG A 10 -49.19 -34.92 28.02
N CYS A 11 -50.51 -34.73 28.11
CA CYS A 11 -51.19 -33.59 27.49
C CYS A 11 -50.83 -32.27 28.18
N GLU A 12 -50.70 -32.27 29.50
CA GLU A 12 -50.30 -31.09 30.26
C GLU A 12 -48.84 -30.71 30.03
N ILE A 13 -47.93 -31.68 30.01
CA ILE A 13 -46.52 -31.50 29.63
C ILE A 13 -46.43 -30.95 28.20
N ASN A 14 -47.17 -31.51 27.23
CA ASN A 14 -47.19 -30.98 25.87
C ASN A 14 -47.76 -29.55 25.79
N ARG A 15 -48.72 -29.18 26.64
CA ARG A 15 -49.26 -27.82 26.72
C ARG A 15 -48.21 -26.85 27.27
N ARG A 16 -47.47 -27.25 28.31
CA ARG A 16 -46.34 -26.48 28.87
C ARG A 16 -45.22 -26.32 27.85
N VAL A 17 -44.78 -27.41 27.21
CA VAL A 17 -43.76 -27.37 26.15
C VAL A 17 -44.17 -26.47 24.98
N ARG A 18 -45.45 -26.43 24.59
CA ARG A 18 -45.94 -25.48 23.57
C ARG A 18 -45.89 -24.03 24.03
N ALA A 19 -46.22 -23.77 25.30
CA ALA A 19 -46.12 -22.43 25.88
C ALA A 19 -44.65 -21.97 25.98
N ASP A 20 -43.76 -22.85 26.44
CA ASP A 20 -42.32 -22.58 26.56
C ASP A 20 -41.70 -22.32 25.17
N ASN A 21 -42.07 -23.12 24.17
CA ASN A 21 -41.64 -22.90 22.79
C ASN A 21 -42.16 -21.59 22.18
N ARG A 22 -43.33 -21.12 22.62
CA ARG A 22 -43.85 -19.80 22.21
C ARG A 22 -43.00 -18.68 22.81
N ILE A 23 -42.72 -18.75 24.11
CA ILE A 23 -41.86 -17.79 24.81
C ILE A 23 -40.45 -17.77 24.19
N LEU A 24 -39.89 -18.93 23.84
CA LEU A 24 -38.57 -19.02 23.20
C LEU A 24 -38.53 -18.32 21.83
N ARG A 25 -39.60 -18.39 21.04
CA ARG A 25 -39.71 -17.66 19.76
C ARG A 25 -39.82 -16.15 19.96
N GLU A 26 -40.57 -15.72 20.97
CA GLU A 26 -40.71 -14.31 21.33
C GLU A 26 -39.37 -13.73 21.80
N LEU A 27 -38.63 -14.46 22.66
CA LEU A 27 -37.27 -14.11 23.08
C LEU A 27 -36.31 -14.03 21.90
N LYS A 28 -36.30 -15.00 21.00
CA LYS A 28 -35.46 -14.97 19.78
C LYS A 28 -35.76 -13.75 18.92
N THR A 29 -37.02 -13.34 18.84
CA THR A 29 -37.45 -12.16 18.09
C THR A 29 -37.01 -10.87 18.77
N GLN A 30 -37.12 -10.77 20.09
CA GLN A 30 -36.62 -9.62 20.86
C GLN A 30 -35.09 -9.50 20.79
N ILE A 31 -34.37 -10.61 20.91
CA ILE A 31 -32.91 -10.66 20.72
C ILE A 31 -32.54 -10.17 19.32
N LYS A 32 -33.23 -10.63 18.27
CA LYS A 32 -32.98 -10.16 16.90
C LYS A 32 -33.21 -8.64 16.77
N LYS A 33 -34.26 -8.10 17.40
CA LYS A 33 -34.53 -6.66 17.43
C LYS A 33 -33.44 -5.88 18.19
N LEU A 34 -32.95 -6.42 19.30
CA LEU A 34 -31.87 -5.82 20.08
C LEU A 34 -30.55 -5.84 19.32
N VAL A 35 -30.19 -6.94 18.67
CA VAL A 35 -29.00 -7.02 17.80
C VAL A 35 -29.07 -5.98 16.68
N GLN A 36 -30.22 -5.88 15.99
CA GLN A 36 -30.44 -4.86 14.97
C GLN A 36 -30.41 -3.41 15.52
N ALA A 37 -30.81 -3.19 16.77
CA ALA A 37 -30.75 -1.89 17.42
C ALA A 37 -29.33 -1.53 17.86
N VAL A 38 -28.55 -2.52 18.31
CA VAL A 38 -27.13 -2.37 18.65
C VAL A 38 -26.29 -2.12 17.41
N GLU A 39 -26.55 -2.84 16.31
CA GLU A 39 -25.92 -2.61 14.99
C GLU A 39 -26.15 -1.19 14.47
N LYS A 40 -27.25 -0.54 14.87
CA LYS A 40 -27.60 0.85 14.51
C LYS A 40 -27.24 1.86 15.59
N SER A 41 -26.54 1.45 16.65
CA SER A 41 -26.15 2.35 17.72
C SER A 41 -24.99 3.24 17.28
N ILE A 42 -24.96 4.46 17.80
CA ILE A 42 -23.93 5.44 17.46
C ILE A 42 -22.49 4.93 17.72
N PRO A 43 -22.19 4.24 18.83
CA PRO A 43 -20.86 3.67 19.05
C PRO A 43 -20.44 2.65 17.97
N VAL A 44 -21.35 1.77 17.56
CA VAL A 44 -21.05 0.76 16.52
C VAL A 44 -20.84 1.42 15.15
N ILE A 45 -21.65 2.42 14.82
CA ILE A 45 -21.48 3.20 13.58
C ILE A 45 -20.14 3.95 13.62
N ALA A 46 -19.77 4.56 14.75
CA ALA A 46 -18.49 5.24 14.93
C ALA A 46 -17.29 4.29 14.74
N GLU A 47 -17.33 3.12 15.39
CA GLU A 47 -16.30 2.09 15.24
C GLU A 47 -16.19 1.61 13.79
N THR A 48 -17.32 1.40 13.13
CA THR A 48 -17.36 0.96 11.72
C THR A 48 -16.77 2.03 10.79
N LEU A 49 -17.11 3.30 10.99
CA LEU A 49 -16.54 4.41 10.21
C LEU A 49 -15.02 4.54 10.41
N GLU A 50 -14.52 4.45 11.64
CA GLU A 50 -13.07 4.52 11.89
C GLU A 50 -12.32 3.28 11.37
N ALA A 51 -12.96 2.10 11.38
CA ALA A 51 -12.42 0.90 10.77
C ALA A 51 -12.28 1.04 9.25
N ILE A 52 -13.34 1.49 8.57
CA ILE A 52 -13.32 1.73 7.12
C ILE A 52 -12.29 2.82 6.78
N ARG A 53 -12.30 3.96 7.50
CA ARG A 53 -11.31 5.04 7.31
C ARG A 53 -9.87 4.53 7.44
N ASN A 54 -9.57 3.73 8.45
CA ASN A 54 -8.24 3.16 8.61
C ASN A 54 -7.86 2.23 7.45
N HIS A 55 -8.78 1.40 6.99
CA HIS A 55 -8.54 0.52 5.85
C HIS A 55 -8.28 1.31 4.56
N MET A 56 -9.03 2.40 4.34
CA MET A 56 -8.80 3.34 3.26
C MET A 56 -7.41 3.97 3.35
N ILE A 57 -6.98 4.44 4.52
CA ILE A 57 -5.64 5.05 4.70
C ILE A 57 -4.54 4.02 4.45
N PHE A 58 -4.72 2.79 4.92
CA PHE A 58 -3.77 1.71 4.66
C PHE A 58 -3.66 1.39 3.16
N THR A 59 -4.79 1.37 2.45
CA THR A 59 -4.88 1.16 1.00
C THR A 59 -4.24 2.32 0.23
N GLN A 60 -4.53 3.56 0.62
CA GLN A 60 -3.95 4.76 0.00
C GLN A 60 -2.44 4.83 0.25
N TYR A 61 -1.98 4.47 1.45
CA TYR A 61 -0.55 4.35 1.74
C TYR A 61 0.13 3.31 0.84
N HIS A 62 -0.50 2.15 0.59
CA HIS A 62 0.01 1.16 -0.35
C HIS A 62 0.15 1.72 -1.76
N LEU A 63 -0.85 2.48 -2.24
CA LEU A 63 -0.80 3.13 -3.55
C LEU A 63 0.38 4.10 -3.66
N LEU A 64 0.58 4.97 -2.66
CA LEU A 64 1.73 5.89 -2.62
C LEU A 64 3.07 5.14 -2.60
N HIS A 65 3.14 4.02 -1.88
CA HIS A 65 4.34 3.20 -1.84
C HIS A 65 4.63 2.53 -3.19
N ASN A 66 3.61 2.02 -3.86
CA ASN A 66 3.73 1.46 -5.20
C ASN A 66 4.17 2.52 -6.22
N GLU A 67 3.63 3.73 -6.14
CA GLU A 67 4.03 4.86 -6.98
C GLU A 67 5.52 5.17 -6.81
N MET A 68 5.99 5.30 -5.57
CA MET A 68 7.42 5.50 -5.27
C MET A 68 8.29 4.35 -5.85
N GLN A 69 7.87 3.09 -5.70
CA GLN A 69 8.60 1.96 -6.27
C GLN A 69 8.66 2.03 -7.80
N LYS A 70 7.57 2.41 -8.46
CA LYS A 70 7.52 2.60 -9.92
C LYS A 70 8.48 3.69 -10.35
N GLU A 71 8.53 4.83 -9.66
CA GLU A 71 9.46 5.92 -9.98
C GLU A 71 10.92 5.44 -9.93
N VAL A 72 11.31 4.77 -8.83
CA VAL A 72 12.66 4.22 -8.69
C VAL A 72 12.99 3.22 -9.80
N ILE A 73 12.05 2.35 -10.16
CA ILE A 73 12.23 1.40 -11.26
C ILE A 73 12.38 2.13 -12.59
N HIS A 74 11.53 3.12 -12.88
CA HIS A 74 11.58 3.89 -14.11
C HIS A 74 12.92 4.62 -14.27
N ASP A 75 13.37 5.32 -13.23
CA ASP A 75 14.64 6.05 -13.23
C ASP A 75 15.82 5.10 -13.50
N TRP A 76 15.84 3.97 -12.79
CA TRP A 76 16.86 2.94 -12.97
C TRP A 76 16.83 2.38 -14.41
N MET A 77 15.65 2.04 -14.94
CA MET A 77 15.51 1.51 -16.29
C MET A 77 15.92 2.55 -17.35
N GLN A 78 15.53 3.82 -17.18
CA GLN A 78 15.89 4.90 -18.09
C GLN A 78 17.42 5.08 -18.17
N HIS A 79 18.11 4.98 -17.04
CA HIS A 79 19.56 5.05 -16.99
C HIS A 79 20.22 3.90 -17.78
N PHE A 80 19.78 2.65 -17.58
CA PHE A 80 20.46 1.48 -18.15
C PHE A 80 20.04 1.14 -19.59
N ARG A 81 18.82 1.49 -20.02
CA ARG A 81 18.30 1.20 -21.35
C ARG A 81 19.25 1.59 -22.50
N PRO A 82 19.78 2.83 -22.57
CA PRO A 82 20.71 3.20 -23.65
C PRO A 82 22.03 2.43 -23.59
N ILE A 83 22.51 2.09 -22.39
CA ILE A 83 23.78 1.36 -22.20
C ILE A 83 23.64 -0.07 -22.72
N LEU A 84 22.57 -0.78 -22.30
CA LEU A 84 22.26 -2.14 -22.75
C LEU A 84 22.10 -2.21 -24.27
N ASN A 85 21.34 -1.29 -24.86
CA ASN A 85 21.13 -1.24 -26.31
C ASN A 85 22.42 -1.02 -27.11
N LYS A 86 23.29 -0.10 -26.65
CA LYS A 86 24.59 0.15 -27.27
C LYS A 86 25.50 -1.06 -27.13
N TYR A 87 25.52 -1.69 -25.96
CA TYR A 87 26.35 -2.86 -25.69
C TYR A 87 25.99 -4.02 -26.60
N ASP A 88 24.70 -4.33 -26.74
CA ASP A 88 24.24 -5.40 -27.64
C ASP A 88 24.56 -5.11 -29.11
N THR A 89 24.45 -3.84 -29.52
CA THR A 89 24.83 -3.42 -30.87
C THR A 89 26.32 -3.62 -31.13
N ILE A 90 27.18 -3.18 -30.21
CA ILE A 90 28.63 -3.36 -30.30
C ILE A 90 28.99 -4.85 -30.27
N LYS A 91 28.37 -5.63 -29.39
CA LYS A 91 28.57 -7.08 -29.32
C LYS A 91 28.26 -7.78 -30.65
N LYS A 92 27.16 -7.40 -31.32
CA LYS A 92 26.80 -7.91 -32.66
C LYS A 92 27.82 -7.48 -33.72
N LYS A 93 28.21 -6.20 -33.76
CA LYS A 93 29.23 -5.68 -34.69
C LYS A 93 30.58 -6.37 -34.51
N LEU A 94 31.01 -6.54 -33.25
CA LEU A 94 32.27 -7.20 -32.91
C LEU A 94 32.28 -8.65 -33.41
N LYS A 95 31.18 -9.40 -33.21
CA LYS A 95 31.04 -10.77 -33.74
C LYS A 95 31.11 -10.80 -35.27
N ALA A 96 30.46 -9.86 -35.96
CA ALA A 96 30.52 -9.76 -37.42
C ALA A 96 31.94 -9.47 -37.92
N LYS A 97 32.62 -8.47 -37.34
CA LYS A 97 33.99 -8.09 -37.71
C LYS A 97 35.02 -9.17 -37.43
N VAL A 98 34.88 -9.89 -36.31
CA VAL A 98 35.70 -11.08 -36.01
C VAL A 98 35.49 -12.18 -37.06
N THR A 99 34.29 -12.33 -37.60
CA THR A 99 33.99 -13.31 -38.66
C THR A 99 34.58 -12.85 -40.00
N GLU A 100 34.41 -11.59 -40.37
CA GLU A 100 35.03 -10.96 -41.55
C GLU A 100 36.55 -11.16 -41.54
N LYS A 101 37.21 -10.91 -40.40
CA LYS A 101 38.66 -11.16 -40.23
C LYS A 101 39.05 -12.61 -40.47
N LYS A 102 38.23 -13.57 -40.02
CA LYS A 102 38.48 -15.01 -40.26
C LYS A 102 38.34 -15.34 -41.74
N GLU A 103 37.32 -14.82 -42.41
CA GLU A 103 37.09 -15.02 -43.84
C GLU A 103 38.21 -14.42 -44.69
N LEU A 104 38.64 -13.20 -44.39
CA LEU A 104 39.78 -12.55 -45.06
C LEU A 104 41.09 -13.35 -44.89
N ASN A 105 41.33 -13.91 -43.71
CA ASN A 105 42.49 -14.78 -43.48
C ASN A 105 42.40 -16.09 -44.29
N VAL A 106 41.22 -16.69 -44.40
CA VAL A 106 41.00 -17.87 -45.25
C VAL A 106 41.21 -17.52 -46.72
N GLN A 107 40.69 -16.40 -47.20
CA GLN A 107 40.92 -15.93 -48.57
C GLN A 107 42.41 -15.72 -48.84
N LYS A 108 43.12 -15.04 -47.93
CA LYS A 108 44.57 -14.84 -48.02
C LYS A 108 45.34 -16.15 -48.09
N SER A 109 44.95 -17.17 -47.33
CA SER A 109 45.59 -18.50 -47.38
C SER A 109 45.37 -19.24 -48.71
N LYS A 110 44.28 -18.94 -49.42
CA LYS A 110 43.95 -19.52 -50.73
C LYS A 110 44.54 -18.73 -51.90
N THR A 111 44.92 -17.47 -51.69
CA THR A 111 45.52 -16.62 -52.73
C THR A 111 46.92 -17.12 -53.08
N SER A 112 47.17 -17.37 -54.36
CA SER A 112 48.50 -17.77 -54.86
C SER A 112 49.58 -16.79 -54.43
N ILE A 113 50.72 -17.31 -53.98
CA ILE A 113 51.90 -16.53 -53.57
C ILE A 113 52.41 -15.65 -54.71
N LEU A 114 52.14 -16.05 -55.96
CA LEU A 114 52.54 -15.32 -57.17
C LEU A 114 51.65 -14.11 -57.50
N ASN A 115 50.64 -13.77 -56.66
CA ASN A 115 49.79 -12.60 -56.85
C ASN A 115 50.04 -11.51 -55.77
N PRO A 116 51.13 -10.74 -55.87
CA PRO A 116 51.54 -9.79 -54.84
C PRO A 116 50.51 -8.68 -54.61
N PHE A 117 49.84 -8.20 -55.66
CA PHE A 117 48.84 -7.13 -55.54
C PHE A 117 47.62 -7.56 -54.72
N GLN A 118 47.14 -8.80 -54.91
CA GLN A 118 46.02 -9.33 -54.09
C GLN A 118 46.42 -9.50 -52.63
N HIS A 119 47.65 -9.97 -52.35
CA HIS A 119 48.16 -10.08 -50.98
C HIS A 119 48.24 -8.71 -50.28
N ILE A 120 48.71 -7.67 -50.99
CA ILE A 120 48.74 -6.30 -50.45
C ILE A 120 47.34 -5.81 -50.10
N LYS A 121 46.36 -5.99 -51.01
CA LYS A 121 44.97 -5.60 -50.77
C LYS A 121 44.34 -6.31 -49.58
N LEU A 122 44.51 -7.63 -49.49
CA LEU A 122 43.98 -8.43 -48.38
C LEU A 122 44.64 -8.06 -47.04
N ASN A 123 45.94 -7.76 -47.06
CA ASN A 123 46.64 -7.27 -45.87
C ASN A 123 46.11 -5.91 -45.41
N GLN A 124 45.87 -4.97 -46.33
CA GLN A 124 45.25 -3.67 -45.99
C GLN A 124 43.88 -3.86 -45.34
N GLN A 125 43.00 -4.69 -45.93
CA GLN A 125 41.69 -4.99 -45.36
C GLN A 125 41.79 -5.66 -43.98
N LEU A 126 42.73 -6.60 -43.80
CA LEU A 126 42.98 -7.24 -42.50
C LEU A 126 43.46 -6.26 -41.44
N THR A 127 44.29 -5.29 -41.80
CA THR A 127 44.71 -4.21 -40.89
C THR A 127 43.51 -3.37 -40.48
N THR A 128 42.73 -2.87 -41.43
CA THR A 128 41.53 -2.06 -41.15
C THR A 128 40.53 -2.80 -40.26
N VAL A 129 40.18 -4.06 -40.59
CA VAL A 129 39.26 -4.85 -39.78
C VAL A 129 39.84 -5.14 -38.39
N THR A 130 41.16 -5.25 -38.25
CA THR A 130 41.80 -5.44 -36.93
C THR A 130 41.69 -4.18 -36.07
N GLU A 131 41.90 -3.00 -36.64
CA GLU A 131 41.73 -1.71 -35.96
C GLU A 131 40.27 -1.53 -35.50
N GLU A 132 39.30 -1.74 -36.39
CA GLU A 132 37.88 -1.68 -36.06
C GLU A 132 37.48 -2.65 -34.94
N ILE A 133 38.08 -3.85 -34.89
CA ILE A 133 37.85 -4.82 -33.81
C ILE A 133 38.36 -4.27 -32.47
N GLU A 134 39.55 -3.68 -32.42
CA GLU A 134 40.11 -3.13 -31.18
C GLU A 134 39.32 -1.88 -30.72
N GLU A 135 38.89 -1.02 -31.64
CA GLU A 135 38.00 0.10 -31.32
C GLU A 135 36.67 -0.39 -30.72
N LEU A 136 36.05 -1.40 -31.34
CA LEU A 136 34.81 -2.01 -30.82
C LEU A 136 35.01 -2.68 -29.46
N LYS A 137 36.16 -3.32 -29.22
CA LYS A 137 36.49 -3.88 -27.88
C LYS A 137 36.66 -2.77 -26.85
N SER A 138 37.36 -1.69 -27.18
CA SER A 138 37.53 -0.53 -26.30
C SER A 138 36.19 0.12 -25.96
N ALA A 139 35.34 0.34 -26.96
CA ALA A 139 34.00 0.88 -26.76
C ALA A 139 33.10 -0.05 -25.93
N LYS A 140 33.24 -1.38 -26.09
CA LYS A 140 32.54 -2.38 -25.26
C LYS A 140 32.98 -2.27 -23.80
N GLU A 141 34.28 -2.11 -23.54
CA GLU A 141 34.83 -1.97 -22.20
C GLU A 141 34.36 -0.68 -21.51
N GLN A 142 34.31 0.43 -22.25
CA GLN A 142 33.73 1.69 -21.76
C GLN A 142 32.27 1.54 -21.34
N LEU A 143 31.47 0.77 -22.08
CA LEU A 143 30.07 0.50 -21.71
C LEU A 143 29.95 -0.41 -20.48
N LEU A 144 30.85 -1.38 -20.30
CA LEU A 144 30.91 -2.17 -19.07
C LEU A 144 31.17 -1.27 -17.86
N PHE A 145 32.14 -0.37 -17.99
CA PHE A 145 32.45 0.61 -16.95
C PHE A 145 31.27 1.56 -16.65
N GLN A 146 30.61 2.11 -17.67
CA GLN A 146 29.41 2.93 -17.51
C GLN A 146 28.26 2.19 -16.83
N ALA A 147 28.17 0.88 -17.06
CA ALA A 147 27.18 0.01 -16.43
C ALA A 147 27.58 -0.47 -15.03
N GLU A 148 28.72 -0.01 -14.49
CA GLU A 148 29.33 -0.50 -13.25
C GLU A 148 29.53 -2.04 -13.24
N CYS A 149 29.74 -2.62 -14.43
CA CYS A 149 29.95 -4.05 -14.64
C CYS A 149 31.44 -4.32 -14.84
N SER A 150 31.97 -5.33 -14.14
CA SER A 150 33.37 -5.74 -14.31
C SER A 150 33.56 -6.77 -15.42
N THR A 151 32.50 -7.50 -15.79
CA THR A 151 32.56 -8.60 -16.76
C THR A 151 31.33 -8.65 -17.67
N GLU A 152 31.44 -9.39 -18.79
CA GLU A 152 30.28 -9.70 -19.63
C GLU A 152 29.19 -10.48 -18.88
N LYS A 153 29.57 -11.25 -17.86
CA LYS A 153 28.61 -11.99 -17.02
C LYS A 153 27.79 -11.02 -16.17
N ASP A 154 28.42 -9.97 -15.65
CA ASP A 154 27.73 -8.92 -14.89
C ASP A 154 26.76 -8.17 -15.79
N MET A 155 27.17 -7.86 -17.02
CA MET A 155 26.29 -7.24 -18.02
C MET A 155 25.09 -8.12 -18.36
N ALA A 156 25.29 -9.44 -18.50
CA ALA A 156 24.18 -10.37 -18.70
C ALA A 156 23.26 -10.45 -17.46
N SER A 157 23.81 -10.32 -16.24
CA SER A 157 23.02 -10.24 -15.02
C SER A 157 22.22 -8.93 -14.95
N LEU A 158 22.81 -7.81 -15.36
CA LEU A 158 22.15 -6.51 -15.44
C LEU A 158 20.97 -6.56 -16.41
N SER A 159 21.16 -7.12 -17.60
CA SER A 159 20.07 -7.32 -18.56
C SER A 159 18.92 -8.17 -17.98
N ARG A 160 19.23 -9.26 -17.25
CA ARG A 160 18.16 -10.04 -16.58
C ARG A 160 17.45 -9.26 -15.48
N LYS A 161 18.18 -8.43 -14.71
CA LYS A 161 17.57 -7.55 -13.72
C LYS A 161 16.65 -6.53 -14.40
N TYR A 162 17.06 -5.99 -15.55
CA TYR A 162 16.23 -5.09 -16.35
C TYR A 162 14.92 -5.74 -16.76
N ASP A 163 14.96 -6.95 -17.33
CA ASP A 163 13.76 -7.68 -17.71
C ASP A 163 12.88 -8.05 -16.49
N GLN A 164 13.49 -8.24 -15.32
CA GLN A 164 12.75 -8.49 -14.08
C GLN A 164 12.07 -7.22 -13.56
N MET A 165 12.74 -6.07 -13.62
CA MET A 165 12.17 -4.78 -13.22
C MET A 165 10.98 -4.40 -14.11
N ASP A 166 11.08 -4.66 -15.42
CA ASP A 166 9.98 -4.49 -16.37
C ASP A 166 8.73 -5.30 -15.95
N LYS A 167 8.91 -6.58 -15.59
CA LYS A 167 7.82 -7.42 -15.07
C LYS A 167 7.29 -6.95 -13.71
N ASN A 168 8.14 -6.38 -12.87
CA ASN A 168 7.72 -5.84 -11.59
C ASN A 168 6.78 -4.64 -11.79
N LEU A 169 6.98 -3.82 -12.82
CA LEU A 169 6.06 -2.74 -13.16
C LEU A 169 4.66 -3.28 -13.47
N ASP A 170 4.55 -4.34 -14.28
CA ASP A 170 3.26 -4.98 -14.59
C ASP A 170 2.53 -5.49 -13.33
N ILE A 171 3.31 -6.03 -12.37
CA ILE A 171 2.78 -6.50 -11.08
C ILE A 171 2.26 -5.31 -10.26
N LEU A 172 3.03 -4.23 -10.17
CA LEU A 172 2.65 -3.02 -9.43
C LEU A 172 1.44 -2.33 -10.08
N ASP A 173 1.32 -2.33 -11.41
CA ASP A 173 0.14 -1.84 -12.12
C ASP A 173 -1.10 -2.67 -11.80
N SER A 174 -0.97 -4.00 -11.80
CA SER A 174 -2.06 -4.91 -11.44
C SER A 174 -2.50 -4.72 -9.97
N GLN A 175 -1.55 -4.51 -9.06
CA GLN A 175 -1.82 -4.21 -7.66
C GLN A 175 -2.54 -2.88 -7.49
N ASP A 176 -2.09 -1.83 -8.17
CA ASP A 176 -2.72 -0.51 -8.10
C ASP A 176 -4.17 -0.54 -8.56
N MET A 177 -4.47 -1.29 -9.62
CA MET A 177 -5.85 -1.45 -10.09
C MET A 177 -6.74 -2.09 -9.02
N ALA A 178 -6.26 -3.16 -8.38
CA ALA A 178 -7.00 -3.83 -7.31
C ALA A 178 -7.17 -2.93 -6.06
N LEU A 179 -6.12 -2.20 -5.68
CA LEU A 179 -6.14 -1.29 -4.53
C LEU A 179 -7.08 -0.09 -4.79
N LYS A 180 -7.08 0.48 -5.99
CA LYS A 180 -8.01 1.56 -6.36
C LYS A 180 -9.46 1.09 -6.35
N GLU A 181 -9.74 -0.10 -6.86
CA GLU A 181 -11.09 -0.69 -6.79
C GLU A 181 -11.52 -0.92 -5.33
N GLN A 182 -10.60 -1.38 -4.47
CA GLN A 182 -10.89 -1.55 -3.05
C GLN A 182 -11.15 -0.19 -2.35
N LEU A 183 -10.35 0.83 -2.64
CA LEU A 183 -10.51 2.16 -2.10
C LEU A 183 -11.87 2.77 -2.49
N GLU A 184 -12.31 2.57 -3.73
CA GLU A 184 -13.63 3.01 -4.19
C GLU A 184 -14.76 2.28 -3.43
N LYS A 185 -14.66 0.96 -3.26
CA LYS A 185 -15.63 0.17 -2.47
C LYS A 185 -15.72 0.66 -1.03
N ASP A 186 -14.58 0.92 -0.41
CA ASP A 186 -14.52 1.41 0.96
C ASP A 186 -15.07 2.83 1.09
N ALA A 187 -14.78 3.70 0.12
CA ALA A 187 -15.36 5.04 0.07
C ALA A 187 -16.89 5.00 -0.01
N VAL A 188 -17.45 4.12 -0.85
CA VAL A 188 -18.90 3.91 -0.92
C VAL A 188 -19.45 3.39 0.41
N ALA A 189 -18.82 2.37 1.00
CA ALA A 189 -19.22 1.82 2.29
C ALA A 189 -19.15 2.87 3.42
N PHE A 190 -18.14 3.73 3.40
CA PHE A 190 -18.00 4.83 4.35
C PHE A 190 -19.16 5.82 4.21
N GLN A 191 -19.52 6.24 2.99
CA GLN A 191 -20.64 7.15 2.77
C GLN A 191 -21.98 6.52 3.18
N GLU A 192 -22.20 5.24 2.86
CA GLU A 192 -23.41 4.52 3.29
C GLU A 192 -23.52 4.43 4.82
N GLU A 193 -22.43 4.11 5.52
CA GLU A 193 -22.40 4.03 6.97
C GLU A 193 -22.61 5.40 7.62
N LYS A 194 -22.01 6.46 7.06
CA LYS A 194 -22.12 7.86 7.52
C LYS A 194 -23.55 8.38 7.49
N LEU A 195 -24.38 7.86 6.57
CA LEU A 195 -25.79 8.26 6.39
C LEU A 195 -26.78 7.45 7.24
N ARG A 196 -26.33 6.44 8.00
CA ARG A 196 -27.23 5.63 8.85
C ARG A 196 -27.82 6.37 10.05
N PRO A 197 -27.06 7.21 10.79
CA PRO A 197 -27.60 7.99 11.89
C PRO A 197 -28.64 9.01 11.42
N LYS A 198 -29.58 9.38 12.30
CA LYS A 198 -30.46 10.51 12.03
C LYS A 198 -29.67 11.83 12.14
N PRO A 199 -30.10 12.92 11.46
CA PRO A 199 -29.41 14.20 11.51
C PRO A 199 -29.15 14.73 12.93
N GLU A 200 -30.07 14.48 13.86
CA GLU A 200 -29.95 14.92 15.25
C GLU A 200 -28.83 14.18 16.02
N GLN A 201 -28.38 13.03 15.50
CA GLN A 201 -27.36 12.18 16.12
C GLN A 201 -25.96 12.42 15.56
N TYR A 202 -25.79 13.30 14.57
CA TYR A 202 -24.46 13.52 13.96
C TYR A 202 -23.44 14.11 14.93
N THR A 203 -23.86 14.98 15.85
CA THR A 203 -22.97 15.50 16.90
C THR A 203 -22.52 14.39 17.85
N GLU A 204 -23.45 13.51 18.24
CA GLU A 204 -23.14 12.36 19.10
C GLU A 204 -22.20 11.37 18.40
N LEU A 205 -22.41 11.14 17.10
CA LEU A 205 -21.51 10.34 16.27
C LEU A 205 -20.12 10.94 16.19
N LEU A 206 -20.03 12.26 15.96
CA LEU A 206 -18.74 12.96 15.91
C LEU A 206 -17.99 12.83 17.24
N ASP A 207 -18.69 12.99 18.37
CA ASP A 207 -18.11 12.82 19.71
C ASP A 207 -17.58 11.40 19.94
N ALA A 208 -18.38 10.38 19.57
CA ALA A 208 -17.99 8.98 19.67
C ALA A 208 -16.74 8.67 18.82
N ARG A 209 -16.69 9.19 17.58
CA ARG A 209 -15.53 9.02 16.69
C ARG A 209 -14.28 9.72 17.22
N ILE A 210 -14.40 10.96 17.71
CA ILE A 210 -13.28 11.70 18.34
C ILE A 210 -12.70 10.90 19.50
N GLN A 211 -13.55 10.26 20.32
CA GLN A 211 -13.11 9.49 21.47
C GLN A 211 -12.29 8.25 21.09
N ILE A 212 -12.66 7.54 20.01
CA ILE A 212 -12.01 6.26 19.63
C ILE A 212 -10.90 6.41 18.58
N ARG A 213 -10.90 7.50 17.80
CA ARG A 213 -9.95 7.75 16.70
C ARG A 213 -8.47 7.60 17.11
N PRO A 214 -8.00 8.07 18.28
CA PRO A 214 -6.60 7.88 18.70
C PRO A 214 -6.20 6.39 18.74
N THR A 215 -7.05 5.52 19.29
CA THR A 215 -6.80 4.08 19.36
C THR A 215 -6.77 3.44 17.97
N PHE A 216 -7.65 3.88 17.06
CA PHE A 216 -7.61 3.43 15.67
C PHE A 216 -6.34 3.90 14.97
N ARG A 217 -5.89 5.14 15.20
CA ARG A 217 -4.63 5.66 14.65
C ARG A 217 -3.42 4.84 15.10
N GLU A 218 -3.35 4.48 16.37
CA GLU A 218 -2.26 3.63 16.90
C GLU A 218 -2.24 2.26 16.22
N LYS A 219 -3.40 1.60 16.12
CA LYS A 219 -3.53 0.32 15.41
C LYS A 219 -3.10 0.41 13.94
N LEU A 220 -3.50 1.48 13.25
CA LEU A 220 -3.08 1.71 11.86
C LEU A 220 -1.57 1.87 11.75
N ILE A 221 -0.95 2.63 12.65
CA ILE A 221 0.51 2.81 12.66
C ILE A 221 1.23 1.48 12.91
N GLU A 222 0.73 0.66 13.83
CA GLU A 222 1.27 -0.68 14.06
C GLU A 222 1.14 -1.58 12.83
N GLN A 223 -0.02 -1.56 12.16
CA GLN A 223 -0.25 -2.32 10.93
C GLN A 223 0.66 -1.88 9.78
N LEU A 224 0.82 -0.57 9.58
CA LEU A 224 1.72 -0.01 8.58
C LEU A 224 3.17 -0.39 8.86
N LYS A 225 3.64 -0.25 10.11
CA LYS A 225 4.99 -0.68 10.49
C LYS A 225 5.18 -2.19 10.34
N GLY A 226 4.18 -2.99 10.69
CA GLY A 226 4.24 -4.45 10.53
C GLY A 226 4.29 -4.90 9.07
N THR A 227 3.63 -4.15 8.17
CA THR A 227 3.56 -4.50 6.74
C THR A 227 4.77 -3.98 5.96
N PHE A 228 5.19 -2.74 6.21
CA PHE A 228 6.26 -2.08 5.46
C PHE A 228 7.63 -2.14 6.14
N GLY A 229 7.70 -2.46 7.42
CA GLY A 229 8.96 -2.60 8.15
C GLY A 229 9.83 -1.35 8.08
N GLU A 230 11.04 -1.51 7.55
CA GLU A 230 12.01 -0.43 7.34
C GLU A 230 11.55 0.60 6.29
N TYR A 231 10.59 0.25 5.44
CA TYR A 231 10.01 1.11 4.42
C TYR A 231 8.78 1.89 4.90
N TYR A 232 8.50 1.87 6.20
CA TYR A 232 7.47 2.72 6.79
C TYR A 232 7.94 4.18 6.83
N ASP A 233 7.15 5.08 6.24
CA ASP A 233 7.36 6.53 6.25
C ASP A 233 6.15 7.24 6.86
N TYR A 234 6.39 8.11 7.84
CA TYR A 234 5.30 8.85 8.46
C TYR A 234 4.71 9.94 7.55
N HIS A 235 5.48 10.49 6.61
CA HIS A 235 5.00 11.50 5.66
C HIS A 235 3.98 10.89 4.70
N TYR A 236 4.26 9.70 4.14
CA TYR A 236 3.31 9.01 3.28
C TYR A 236 2.03 8.63 4.03
N ARG A 237 2.13 8.28 5.32
CA ARG A 237 0.95 8.07 6.18
C ARG A 237 0.13 9.35 6.30
N ASP A 238 0.78 10.48 6.52
CA ASP A 238 0.08 11.76 6.69
C ASP A 238 -0.56 12.22 5.37
N ILE A 239 0.11 12.05 4.22
CA ILE A 239 -0.46 12.27 2.88
C ILE A 239 -1.68 11.37 2.66
N ALA A 240 -1.55 10.05 2.88
CA ALA A 240 -2.65 9.10 2.73
C ALA A 240 -3.84 9.44 3.64
N THR A 241 -3.56 9.96 4.85
CA THR A 241 -4.60 10.41 5.78
C THR A 241 -5.36 11.61 5.21
N HIS A 242 -4.65 12.61 4.67
CA HIS A 242 -5.27 13.78 4.07
C HIS A 242 -6.10 13.44 2.84
N GLU A 243 -5.56 12.61 1.94
CA GLU A 243 -6.28 12.19 0.73
C GLU A 243 -7.56 11.41 1.06
N VAL A 244 -7.52 10.55 2.09
CA VAL A 244 -8.71 9.83 2.55
C VAL A 244 -9.73 10.76 3.22
N ASP A 245 -9.27 11.76 3.99
CA ASP A 245 -10.17 12.74 4.58
C ASP A 245 -10.90 13.56 3.49
N ASP A 246 -10.18 13.95 2.43
CA ASP A 246 -10.76 14.61 1.26
C ASP A 246 -11.77 13.70 0.53
N LEU A 247 -11.42 12.44 0.27
CA LEU A 247 -12.32 11.44 -0.34
C LEU A 247 -13.60 11.21 0.48
N ASN A 248 -13.47 11.20 1.81
CA ASN A 248 -14.59 11.01 2.72
C ASN A 248 -15.40 12.29 2.97
N MET A 249 -14.96 13.42 2.41
CA MET A 249 -15.49 14.76 2.69
C MET A 249 -15.57 15.00 4.21
N GLU A 250 -14.51 14.64 4.91
CA GLU A 250 -14.34 14.98 6.32
C GLU A 250 -13.75 16.38 6.40
N ASP A 251 -14.39 17.27 7.14
CA ASP A 251 -13.81 18.57 7.44
C ASP A 251 -12.85 18.44 8.65
N PRO A 252 -11.53 18.61 8.46
CA PRO A 252 -10.57 18.53 9.57
C PRO A 252 -10.82 19.61 10.63
N TYR A 253 -11.41 20.75 10.23
CA TYR A 253 -11.75 21.83 11.14
C TYR A 253 -12.88 21.40 12.09
N SER A 254 -13.91 20.74 11.58
CA SER A 254 -15.02 20.19 12.39
C SER A 254 -14.53 19.25 13.49
N PHE A 255 -13.61 18.32 13.17
CA PHE A 255 -13.01 17.43 14.17
C PHE A 255 -12.16 18.18 15.20
N SER A 256 -11.31 19.11 14.75
CA SER A 256 -10.41 19.86 15.63
C SER A 256 -11.18 20.78 16.58
N HIS A 257 -12.16 21.51 16.04
CA HIS A 257 -13.03 22.41 16.79
C HIS A 257 -13.83 21.64 17.84
N ARG A 258 -14.48 20.54 17.46
CA ARG A 258 -15.26 19.74 18.40
C ARG A 258 -14.41 19.07 19.48
N THR A 259 -13.21 18.62 19.13
CA THR A 259 -12.24 18.09 20.11
C THR A 259 -11.90 19.16 21.16
N TRP A 260 -11.62 20.39 20.72
CA TRP A 260 -11.35 21.51 21.62
C TRP A 260 -12.55 21.82 22.52
N GLU A 261 -13.78 21.82 22.00
CA GLU A 261 -15.00 22.01 22.80
C GLU A 261 -15.13 20.96 23.90
N LEU A 262 -14.93 19.68 23.56
CA LEU A 262 -15.00 18.57 24.52
C LEU A 262 -13.92 18.68 25.61
N GLU A 263 -12.70 19.06 25.24
CA GLU A 263 -11.63 19.31 26.20
C GLU A 263 -11.94 20.49 27.12
N TYR A 264 -12.47 21.57 26.56
CA TYR A 264 -12.88 22.75 27.33
C TYR A 264 -13.99 22.42 28.33
N GLN A 265 -15.01 21.66 27.91
CA GLN A 265 -16.08 21.18 28.78
C GLN A 265 -15.55 20.29 29.91
N ARG A 266 -14.67 19.33 29.62
CA ARG A 266 -14.03 18.50 30.65
C ARG A 266 -13.25 19.33 31.67
N LYS A 267 -12.52 20.35 31.23
CA LYS A 267 -11.79 21.27 32.13
C LYS A 267 -12.74 22.06 33.03
N GLN A 268 -13.84 22.57 32.49
CA GLN A 268 -14.89 23.26 33.25
C GLN A 268 -15.54 22.34 34.30
N GLU A 269 -15.85 21.09 33.95
CA GLU A 269 -16.41 20.11 34.88
C GLU A 269 -15.43 19.74 36.01
N LEU A 270 -14.15 19.58 35.70
CA LEU A 270 -13.12 19.31 36.71
C LEU A 270 -12.96 20.48 37.70
N GLN A 271 -13.02 21.72 37.21
CA GLN A 271 -12.99 22.92 38.06
C GLN A 271 -14.22 23.02 38.97
N LYS A 272 -15.40 22.60 38.49
CA LYS A 272 -16.63 22.51 39.30
C LYS A 272 -16.56 21.40 40.36
N LYS A 273 -15.92 20.26 40.05
CA LYS A 273 -15.75 19.13 40.97
C LYS A 273 -14.67 19.37 42.04
N HIS A 274 -13.66 20.18 41.72
CA HIS A 274 -12.62 20.60 42.67
C HIS A 274 -12.55 22.14 42.75
N PRO A 275 -13.48 22.80 43.45
CA PRO A 275 -13.34 24.21 43.72
C PRO A 275 -12.06 24.43 44.53
N VAL A 276 -11.13 25.20 43.96
CA VAL A 276 -9.93 25.65 44.68
C VAL A 276 -10.41 26.39 45.93
N GLN A 277 -10.14 25.85 47.11
CA GLN A 277 -10.37 26.56 48.37
C GLN A 277 -9.58 27.87 48.32
N SER A 278 -10.28 28.97 48.13
CA SER A 278 -9.70 30.29 48.29
C SER A 278 -9.23 30.42 49.73
N ARG A 279 -7.91 30.52 49.94
CA ARG A 279 -7.32 30.91 51.22
C ARG A 279 -7.98 32.21 51.65
N GLN A 280 -8.83 32.16 52.67
CA GLN A 280 -9.21 33.33 53.44
C GLN A 280 -7.91 33.94 54.00
N LYS A 281 -7.49 35.08 53.44
CA LYS A 281 -6.52 35.95 54.11
C LYS A 281 -7.22 36.50 55.35
N SER A 282 -7.00 35.87 56.50
CA SER A 282 -7.27 36.49 57.79
C SER A 282 -6.32 37.69 57.94
N HIS A 283 -6.83 38.89 57.70
CA HIS A 283 -6.27 40.10 58.25
C HIS A 283 -6.39 40.01 59.79
N ASN A 284 -5.29 39.66 60.46
CA ASN A 284 -5.14 39.99 61.87
C ASN A 284 -4.36 41.30 61.93
N THR A 285 -5.13 42.36 62.12
CA THR A 285 -4.69 43.62 62.72
C THR A 285 -4.58 43.36 64.21
N GLU A 286 -3.39 43.45 64.78
CA GLU A 286 -3.23 43.64 66.22
C GLU A 286 -2.33 44.86 66.47
N LEU A 287 -2.79 45.66 67.42
CA LEU A 287 -2.29 46.95 67.90
C LEU A 287 -0.96 46.83 68.64
#